data_AF-D4TXN5-F1
#
_entry.id   AF-D4TXN5-F1
#
_cell.length_a   1.000
_cell.length_b   1.000
_cell.length_c   1.000
_cell.angle_alpha   90.00
_cell.angle_beta   90.00
_cell.angle_gamma   90.00
#
_symmetry.space_group_name_H-M   'P 1'
#
loop_
_entity.id
_entity.type
_entity.pdbx_description
1 polymer ?
#
loop_
_entity_poly.entity_id
_entity_poly.type
_entity_poly.pdbx_seq_one_letter_code
_entity_poly.pdbx_strand_id
1 'polypeptide(L)'
;MFTHHGTYIIGFSAASKHMAMAPERATMIRFEPVMRERGTDFGKMFARRPRNKPFDYELFDAFIQDQLTDKRDVTSFWRPQS
;
A
#
# COMPACT_ATOMS: atom_id res chain seq x y z
N MET A 1 -7.02 -1.87 -9.32
CA MET A 1 -7.36 -1.96 -7.88
C MET A 1 -7.58 -3.41 -7.53
N PHE A 2 -7.28 -3.81 -6.30
CA PHE A 2 -7.51 -5.16 -5.80
C PHE A 2 -8.32 -5.09 -4.52
N THR A 3 -9.24 -6.03 -4.40
CA THR A 3 -10.17 -6.15 -3.27
C THR A 3 -10.16 -7.58 -2.75
N HIS A 4 -10.57 -7.76 -1.50
CA HIS A 4 -10.80 -9.05 -0.88
C HIS A 4 -12.13 -8.97 -0.12
N HIS A 5 -13.02 -9.96 -0.28
CA HIS A 5 -14.36 -9.99 0.35
C HIS A 5 -15.12 -8.63 0.38
N GLY A 6 -15.07 -7.88 -0.73
CA GLY A 6 -15.76 -6.60 -0.87
C GLY A 6 -15.04 -5.39 -0.26
N THR A 7 -13.84 -5.56 0.31
CA THR A 7 -13.04 -4.49 0.90
C THR A 7 -11.80 -4.14 0.06
N TYR A 8 -11.41 -2.87 0.05
CA TYR A 8 -10.23 -2.37 -0.65
C TYR A 8 -8.93 -2.90 -0.04
N ILE A 9 -7.99 -3.40 -0.85
CA ILE A 9 -6.68 -3.85 -0.38
C ILE A 9 -5.57 -2.95 -0.91
N ILE A 10 -5.48 -2.78 -2.23
CA ILE A 10 -4.43 -1.97 -2.84
C ILE A 10 -4.82 -1.45 -4.23
N GLY A 11 -4.39 -0.22 -4.52
CA GLY A 11 -4.54 0.44 -5.81
C GLY A 11 -3.18 0.68 -6.45
N PHE A 12 -3.15 0.65 -7.78
CA PHE A 12 -1.95 0.96 -8.56
C PHE A 12 -2.30 1.99 -9.62
N SER A 13 -1.40 2.95 -9.84
CA SER A 13 -1.49 3.88 -10.97
C SER A 13 -0.12 4.13 -11.57
N ALA A 14 -0.10 4.40 -12.88
CA ALA A 14 1.12 4.72 -13.59
C ALA A 14 1.29 6.24 -13.70
N ALA A 15 2.47 6.73 -13.36
CA ALA A 15 2.94 8.07 -13.67
C ALA A 15 4.19 7.98 -14.56
N SER A 16 4.59 9.11 -15.16
CA SER A 16 5.76 9.15 -16.06
C SER A 16 7.05 8.67 -15.37
N LYS A 17 7.26 9.06 -14.10
CA LYS A 17 8.48 8.75 -13.33
C LYS A 17 8.37 7.50 -12.45
N HIS A 18 7.17 7.06 -12.12
CA HIS A 18 6.96 6.00 -11.12
C HIS A 18 5.63 5.26 -11.30
N MET A 19 5.55 4.07 -10.72
CA MET A 19 4.28 3.44 -10.37
C MET A 19 3.91 3.85 -8.94
N ALA A 20 2.69 4.29 -8.71
CA ALA A 20 2.17 4.55 -7.37
C ALA A 20 1.47 3.30 -6.84
N MET A 21 1.68 2.99 -5.58
CA MET A 21 1.11 1.83 -4.88
C MET A 21 0.42 2.35 -3.63
N ALA A 22 -0.90 2.26 -3.62
CA ALA A 22 -1.76 2.90 -2.65
C ALA A 22 -2.50 1.84 -1.83
N PRO A 23 -1.93 1.33 -0.73
CA PRO A 23 -2.74 0.71 0.32
C PRO A 23 -3.55 1.79 1.05
N GLU A 24 -4.42 1.41 1.99
CA GLU A 24 -5.07 2.42 2.84
C GLU A 24 -4.05 3.15 3.73
N ARG A 25 -4.39 4.39 4.12
CA ARG A 25 -3.52 5.29 4.90
C ARG A 25 -3.00 4.66 6.20
N ALA A 26 -3.78 3.80 6.85
CA ALA A 26 -3.35 3.10 8.05
C ALA A 26 -2.08 2.26 7.82
N THR A 27 -2.02 1.55 6.69
CA THR A 27 -0.82 0.78 6.29
C THR A 27 0.33 1.72 5.92
N MET A 28 0.06 2.85 5.26
CA MET A 28 1.10 3.86 4.99
C MET A 28 1.75 4.39 6.27
N ILE A 29 0.97 4.61 7.34
CA ILE A 29 1.48 5.03 8.65
C ILE A 29 2.28 3.90 9.30
N ARG A 30 1.74 2.69 9.33
CA ARG A 30 2.37 1.52 9.97
C ARG A 30 3.75 1.21 9.36
N PHE A 31 3.87 1.33 8.04
CA PHE A 31 5.10 1.02 7.31
C PHE A 31 6.01 2.23 7.07
N GLU A 32 5.66 3.42 7.56
CA GLU A 32 6.50 4.61 7.40
C GLU A 32 7.96 4.38 7.86
N PRO A 33 8.23 3.77 9.03
CA PRO A 33 9.60 3.50 9.46
C PRO A 33 10.37 2.60 8.48
N VAL A 34 9.72 1.54 7.99
CA VAL A 34 10.31 0.58 7.04
C VAL A 34 10.59 1.24 5.68
N MET A 35 9.67 2.07 5.19
CA MET A 35 9.88 2.82 3.96
C MET A 35 11.03 3.81 4.08
N ARG A 36 11.18 4.48 5.23
CA ARG A 36 12.30 5.39 5.51
C ARG A 36 13.63 4.65 5.54
N GLU A 37 13.69 3.52 6.24
CA GLU A 37 14.89 2.67 6.32
C GLU A 37 15.32 2.17 4.94
N ARG A 38 14.37 1.72 4.13
CA ARG A 38 14.61 1.22 2.76
C ARG A 38 14.86 2.33 1.73
N GLY A 39 14.79 3.60 2.11
CA GLY A 39 14.90 4.73 1.18
C GLY A 39 13.81 4.75 0.10
N THR A 40 12.64 4.18 0.40
CA THR A 40 11.47 4.22 -0.48
C THR A 40 10.89 5.63 -0.47
N ASP A 41 10.56 6.17 -1.64
CA ASP A 41 9.84 7.43 -1.76
C ASP A 41 8.35 7.18 -1.50
N PHE A 42 7.72 7.96 -0.62
CA PHE A 42 6.30 7.84 -0.30
C PHE A 42 5.67 9.19 0.00
N GLY A 43 4.36 9.26 -0.18
CA GLY A 43 3.52 10.34 0.32
C GLY A 43 2.57 9.84 1.40
N LYS A 44 1.62 10.68 1.80
CA LYS A 44 0.62 10.32 2.81
C LYS A 44 -0.29 9.14 2.41
N MET A 45 -0.45 8.88 1.12
CA MET A 45 -1.46 7.95 0.59
C MET A 45 -0.88 6.80 -0.25
N PHE A 46 0.38 6.87 -0.68
CA PHE A 46 0.97 5.84 -1.53
C PHE A 46 2.49 5.88 -1.49
N ALA A 47 3.09 4.71 -1.70
CA ALA A 47 4.51 4.56 -2.01
C ALA A 47 4.74 4.75 -3.50
N ARG A 48 5.89 5.30 -3.87
CA ARG A 48 6.30 5.54 -5.26
C ARG A 48 7.40 4.58 -5.60
N ARG A 49 7.18 3.85 -6.69
CA ARG A 49 8.19 3.02 -7.29
C ARG A 49 8.78 3.66 -8.54
N PRO A 50 10.04 4.15 -8.50
CA PRO A 50 10.76 4.53 -9.71
C PRO A 50 10.75 3.44 -10.78
N ARG A 51 10.45 3.84 -12.02
CA ARG A 51 10.36 2.94 -13.18
C ARG A 51 11.71 2.32 -13.57
N ASN A 52 12.80 2.98 -13.24
CA ASN A 52 14.18 2.61 -13.57
C ASN A 52 14.92 1.87 -12.44
N LYS A 53 14.21 1.40 -11.39
CA LYS A 53 14.80 0.63 -10.28
C LYS A 53 14.19 -0.77 -10.17
N PRO A 54 14.93 -1.79 -9.68
CA PRO A 54 14.44 -3.15 -9.43
C PRO A 54 13.27 -3.23 -8.47
N PHE A 55 12.46 -4.29 -8.58
CA PHE A 55 11.21 -4.41 -7.83
C PHE A 55 11.30 -4.94 -6.41
N ASP A 56 11.03 -4.07 -5.41
CA ASP A 56 10.92 -4.43 -4.00
C ASP A 56 9.60 -5.13 -3.76
N TYR A 57 9.53 -6.39 -4.18
CA TYR A 57 8.36 -7.25 -3.99
C TYR A 57 8.07 -7.49 -2.51
N GLU A 58 9.10 -7.53 -1.65
CA GLU A 58 8.93 -7.79 -0.22
C GLU A 58 8.13 -6.68 0.47
N LEU A 59 8.48 -5.41 0.20
CA LEU A 59 7.78 -4.28 0.81
C LEU A 59 6.30 -4.25 0.41
N PHE A 60 5.99 -4.55 -0.85
CA PHE A 60 4.62 -4.48 -1.33
C PHE A 60 3.80 -5.72 -1.00
N ASP A 61 4.42 -6.89 -0.91
CA ASP A 61 3.77 -8.05 -0.30
C ASP A 61 3.41 -7.73 1.16
N ALA A 62 4.32 -7.13 1.92
CA ALA A 62 4.03 -6.73 3.30
C ALA A 62 2.83 -5.77 3.41
N PHE A 63 2.65 -4.82 2.47
CA PHE A 63 1.45 -3.98 2.43
C PHE A 63 0.17 -4.80 2.21
N ILE A 64 0.22 -5.77 1.30
CA ILE A 64 -0.92 -6.60 0.95
C ILE A 64 -1.27 -7.52 2.13
N GLN A 65 -0.29 -8.21 2.72
CA GLN A 65 -0.51 -9.10 3.86
C GLN A 65 -1.04 -8.36 5.08
N ASP A 66 -0.52 -7.16 5.35
CA ASP A 66 -1.02 -6.29 6.42
C ASP A 66 -2.49 -5.92 6.20
N GLN A 67 -2.85 -5.47 4.99
CA GLN A 67 -4.24 -5.14 4.65
C GLN A 67 -5.16 -6.36 4.72
N LEU A 68 -4.75 -7.53 4.23
CA LEU A 68 -5.53 -8.77 4.29
C LEU A 68 -5.76 -9.21 5.74
N THR A 69 -4.72 -9.15 6.57
CA THR A 69 -4.79 -9.56 7.97
C THR A 69 -5.68 -8.63 8.77
N ASP A 70 -5.42 -7.33 8.67
CA ASP A 70 -6.04 -6.30 9.50
C ASP A 70 -7.48 -5.99 9.06
N LYS A 71 -7.87 -6.41 7.84
CA LYS A 71 -9.22 -6.23 7.31
C LYS A 71 -10.04 -7.51 7.17
N ARG A 72 -9.61 -8.62 7.78
CA ARG A 72 -10.28 -9.94 7.68
C ARG A 72 -11.80 -9.89 7.93
N ASP A 73 -12.22 -9.09 8.90
CA ASP A 73 -13.62 -8.98 9.34
C ASP A 73 -14.29 -7.67 8.86
N VAL A 74 -13.62 -6.90 8.00
CA VAL A 74 -14.16 -5.64 7.46
C VAL A 74 -15.12 -5.94 6.32
N THR A 75 -16.38 -5.49 6.48
CA THR A 75 -17.47 -5.66 5.52
C THR A 75 -17.75 -4.43 4.67
N SER A 76 -17.19 -3.27 5.04
CA SER A 76 -17.24 -2.03 4.26
C SER A 76 -16.11 -1.96 3.22
N PHE A 77 -16.28 -1.13 2.19
CA PHE A 77 -15.25 -0.98 1.15
C PHE A 77 -13.95 -0.37 1.72
N TRP A 78 -14.09 0.68 2.51
CA TRP A 78 -13.00 1.30 3.27
C TRP A 78 -13.02 0.85 4.73
N ARG A 79 -11.93 1.06 5.46
CA ARG A 79 -11.94 0.95 6.92
C ARG A 79 -13.00 1.90 7.51
N PRO A 80 -13.77 1.45 8.51
CA PRO A 80 -14.62 2.35 9.29
C PRO A 80 -13.79 3.47 9.91
N GLN A 81 -14.36 4.68 9.98
CA GLN A 81 -13.74 5.76 10.74
C GLN A 81 -13.84 5.42 12.23
N SER A 82 -12.70 5.32 12.89
CA SER A 82 -12.55 5.24 14.36
C SER A 82 -12.32 6.63 14.94
#